data_AF-A0A8C0C0F7-F1
#
_entry.id   AF-A0A8C0C0F7-F1
#
_cell.length_a   1.000
_cell.length_b   1.000
_cell.length_c   1.000
_cell.angle_alpha   90.00
_cell.angle_beta   90.00
_cell.angle_gamma   90.00
#
_symmetry.space_group_name_H-M   'P 1'
#
loop_
_entity.id
_entity.type
_entity.pdbx_description
1 polymer ?
#
loop_
_entity_poly.entity_id
_entity_poly.type
_entity_poly.pdbx_seq_one_letter_code
_entity_poly.pdbx_strand_id
1 'polypeptide(L)'
;MSFTVFEFTRSFPQGSHCWFSFLPIFQNLFVRAVRAYNGDNWGTSISDMELALPDFFKAYDDCTAACEGSREIKDFKDFYLSIADHYIEVLACKVQCESNLTPIIGGFVVEKFVATMYHYLQFAYYKLNDMKNAASCAASYLLFDQKDEVMKQNMVYYQYHKDKWGLKEEDFQPRSEAVRYHNITTLQLEMYEFAKEHLMDDDEGEVVEFLDELLEVEEKKES
;
A
#
# COMPACT_ATOMS: atom_id res chain seq x y z
N MET A 1 21.78 13.21 -0.36
CA MET A 1 22.42 12.08 0.36
C MET A 1 22.75 11.02 -0.69
N SER A 2 24.02 10.63 -0.79
CA SER A 2 24.47 9.63 -1.78
C SER A 2 24.31 8.25 -1.16
N PHE A 3 23.41 7.42 -1.70
CA PHE A 3 23.15 6.07 -1.18
C PHE A 3 23.98 5.04 -1.95
N THR A 4 25.06 4.57 -1.30
CA THR A 4 25.80 3.36 -1.68
C THR A 4 24.97 2.11 -1.40
N VAL A 5 25.02 1.16 -2.33
CA VAL A 5 24.27 -0.09 -2.36
C VAL A 5 24.80 -1.04 -1.29
N PHE A 6 23.94 -1.48 -0.36
CA PHE A 6 24.21 -2.58 0.57
C PHE A 6 23.02 -3.55 0.64
N GLU A 7 23.33 -4.78 1.02
CA GLU A 7 22.56 -6.03 0.94
C GLU A 7 21.11 -5.97 1.44
N PHE A 8 20.25 -6.72 0.76
CA PHE A 8 18.85 -6.93 1.11
C PHE A 8 18.69 -8.23 1.90
N THR A 9 18.14 -8.15 3.11
CA THR A 9 17.61 -9.31 3.84
C THR A 9 16.21 -8.99 4.36
N ARG A 10 15.20 -9.79 3.98
CA ARG A 10 14.00 -9.96 4.79
C ARG A 10 13.47 -11.39 4.69
N SER A 11 13.24 -11.98 5.86
CA SER A 11 12.64 -13.30 6.07
C SER A 11 11.12 -13.17 6.05
N PHE A 12 10.46 -13.95 5.20
CA PHE A 12 9.00 -14.15 5.25
C PHE A 12 8.63 -15.16 6.35
N PRO A 13 7.51 -14.97 7.08
CA PRO A 13 6.95 -16.02 7.92
C PRO A 13 6.45 -17.18 7.04
N GLN A 14 6.71 -18.40 7.48
CA GLN A 14 6.47 -19.63 6.74
C GLN A 14 4.98 -19.95 6.60
N GLY A 15 4.55 -20.21 5.37
CA GLY A 15 3.27 -20.81 5.05
C GLY A 15 3.12 -20.99 3.55
N SER A 16 3.37 -22.21 3.06
CA SER A 16 3.12 -22.71 1.69
C SER A 16 4.13 -22.31 0.61
N HIS A 17 5.01 -23.26 0.32
CA HIS A 17 6.09 -23.30 -0.66
C HIS A 17 5.84 -22.65 -2.04
N CYS A 18 6.76 -21.76 -2.43
CA CYS A 18 7.70 -21.93 -3.56
C CYS A 18 7.85 -20.67 -4.44
N TRP A 19 8.71 -19.71 -4.06
CA TRP A 19 9.34 -18.80 -5.02
C TRP A 19 10.79 -18.54 -4.59
N PHE A 20 11.73 -18.96 -5.43
CA PHE A 20 13.18 -18.86 -5.24
C PHE A 20 13.65 -17.44 -4.85
N SER A 21 14.79 -17.38 -4.14
CA SER A 21 15.53 -16.23 -3.64
C SER A 21 15.97 -15.17 -4.67
N PHE A 22 15.05 -14.57 -5.41
CA PHE A 22 15.28 -13.38 -6.24
C PHE A 22 14.50 -12.20 -5.65
N LEU A 23 15.14 -11.03 -5.55
CA LEU A 23 14.41 -9.78 -5.32
C LEU A 23 13.28 -9.67 -6.37
N PRO A 24 12.05 -9.30 -5.96
CA PRO A 24 10.97 -9.01 -6.89
C PRO A 24 11.42 -8.08 -8.03
N ILE A 25 10.88 -8.29 -9.23
CA ILE A 25 11.33 -7.59 -10.44
C ILE A 25 11.26 -6.07 -10.27
N PHE A 26 10.16 -5.55 -9.72
CA PHE A 26 10.01 -4.12 -9.40
C PHE A 26 11.11 -3.57 -8.49
N GLN A 27 11.60 -4.34 -7.52
CA GLN A 27 12.65 -3.86 -6.60
C GLN A 27 13.97 -3.66 -7.34
N ASN A 28 14.34 -4.60 -8.22
CA ASN A 28 15.53 -4.46 -9.06
C ASN A 28 15.41 -3.27 -10.03
N LEU A 29 14.24 -3.12 -10.67
CA LEU A 29 13.96 -2.01 -11.57
C LEU A 29 14.02 -0.67 -10.83
N PHE A 30 13.41 -0.57 -9.64
CA PHE A 30 13.46 0.63 -8.80
C PHE A 30 14.90 1.01 -8.46
N VAL A 31 15.71 0.07 -7.98
CA VAL A 31 17.12 0.33 -7.64
C VAL A 31 17.91 0.78 -8.87
N ARG A 32 17.68 0.15 -10.03
CA ARG A 32 18.33 0.55 -11.29
C ARG A 32 17.91 1.96 -11.72
N ALA A 33 16.62 2.28 -11.60
CA ALA A 33 16.06 3.59 -11.89
C ALA A 33 16.68 4.68 -10.99
N VAL A 34 16.76 4.43 -9.68
CA VAL A 34 17.35 5.37 -8.71
C VAL A 34 18.85 5.58 -8.98
N ARG A 35 19.59 4.51 -9.34
CA ARG A 35 20.99 4.66 -9.75
C ARG A 35 21.12 5.50 -11.03
N ALA A 36 20.27 5.27 -12.02
CA ALA A 36 20.25 6.05 -13.25
C ALA A 36 19.89 7.52 -12.99
N TYR A 37 18.91 7.79 -12.11
CA TYR A 37 18.54 9.13 -11.66
C TYR A 37 19.73 9.86 -11.03
N ASN A 38 20.43 9.22 -10.09
CA ASN A 38 21.60 9.82 -9.43
C ASN A 38 22.80 10.02 -10.37
N GLY A 39 22.83 9.31 -11.51
CA GLY A 39 23.80 9.48 -12.58
C GLY A 39 23.34 10.41 -13.71
N ASP A 40 22.27 11.20 -13.50
CA ASP A 40 21.64 12.09 -14.48
C ASP A 40 21.20 11.40 -15.79
N ASN A 41 21.06 10.07 -15.78
CA ASN A 41 20.53 9.31 -16.90
C ASN A 41 19.00 9.21 -16.79
N TRP A 42 18.33 10.31 -17.12
CA TRP A 42 16.88 10.46 -17.01
C TRP A 42 16.13 9.43 -17.86
N GLY A 43 16.61 9.11 -19.07
CA GLY A 43 15.95 8.18 -19.99
C GLY A 43 15.88 6.75 -19.44
N THR A 44 16.99 6.25 -18.89
CA THR A 44 17.01 4.95 -18.21
C THR A 44 16.19 4.99 -16.92
N SER A 45 16.27 6.08 -16.14
CA SER A 45 15.45 6.24 -14.93
C SER A 45 13.96 6.14 -15.25
N ILE A 46 13.49 6.79 -16.31
CA ILE A 46 12.08 6.72 -16.75
C ILE A 46 11.74 5.30 -17.17
N SER A 47 12.53 4.71 -18.06
CA SER A 47 12.23 3.39 -18.63
C SER A 47 12.14 2.31 -17.55
N ASP A 48 13.02 2.36 -16.55
CA ASP A 48 13.00 1.42 -15.44
C ASP A 48 11.85 1.66 -14.47
N MET A 49 11.53 2.93 -14.17
CA MET A 49 10.47 3.27 -13.23
C MET A 49 9.06 3.02 -13.83
N GLU A 50 8.88 3.28 -15.13
CA GLU A 50 7.66 2.92 -15.87
C GLU A 50 7.41 1.41 -15.95
N LEU A 51 8.47 0.59 -15.85
CA LEU A 51 8.33 -0.87 -15.73
C LEU A 51 8.12 -1.31 -14.27
N ALA A 52 8.73 -0.61 -13.31
CA ALA A 52 8.63 -0.94 -11.89
C ALA A 52 7.21 -0.72 -11.34
N LEU A 53 6.54 0.37 -11.70
CA LEU A 53 5.18 0.69 -11.24
C LEU A 53 4.14 -0.41 -11.52
N PRO A 54 3.92 -0.84 -12.78
CA PRO A 54 2.94 -1.87 -13.08
C PRO A 54 3.31 -3.22 -12.47
N ASP A 55 4.60 -3.56 -12.37
CA ASP A 55 5.04 -4.79 -11.71
C ASP A 55 4.78 -4.74 -10.19
N PHE A 56 4.99 -3.59 -9.54
CA PHE A 56 4.61 -3.38 -8.16
C PHE A 56 3.09 -3.52 -7.95
N PHE A 57 2.27 -2.88 -8.80
CA PHE A 57 0.82 -3.01 -8.69
C PHE A 57 0.34 -4.44 -8.87
N LYS A 58 0.97 -5.20 -9.78
CA LYS A 58 0.70 -6.61 -9.92
C LYS A 58 1.08 -7.39 -8.66
N ALA A 59 2.27 -7.15 -8.10
CA ALA A 59 2.70 -7.79 -6.86
C ALA A 59 1.77 -7.45 -5.68
N TYR A 60 1.23 -6.22 -5.66
CA TYR A 60 0.20 -5.81 -4.71
C TYR A 60 -1.10 -6.59 -4.90
N ASP A 61 -1.62 -6.65 -6.13
CA ASP A 61 -2.83 -7.41 -6.45
C ASP A 61 -2.66 -8.90 -6.05
N ASP A 62 -1.50 -9.51 -6.37
CA ASP A 62 -1.15 -10.88 -5.99
C ASP A 62 -1.11 -11.07 -4.45
N CYS A 63 -0.55 -10.11 -3.72
CA CYS A 63 -0.56 -10.12 -2.25
C CYS A 63 -1.98 -10.06 -1.68
N THR A 64 -2.81 -9.15 -2.19
CA THR A 64 -4.19 -9.00 -1.71
C THR A 64 -5.04 -10.23 -2.01
N ALA A 65 -4.81 -10.91 -3.14
CA ALA A 65 -5.46 -12.17 -3.47
C ALA A 65 -5.02 -13.30 -2.54
N ALA A 66 -3.73 -13.34 -2.18
CA ALA A 66 -3.21 -14.33 -1.23
C ALA A 66 -3.79 -14.18 0.19
N CYS A 67 -4.30 -13.00 0.55
CA CYS A 67 -4.97 -12.79 1.83
C CYS A 67 -6.35 -13.45 1.93
N GLU A 68 -7.01 -13.82 0.83
CA GLU A 68 -8.35 -14.43 0.83
C GLU A 68 -8.34 -15.96 1.06
N GLY A 69 -7.26 -16.47 1.65
CA GLY A 69 -7.09 -17.89 1.94
C GLY A 69 -7.99 -18.42 3.05
N SER A 70 -8.06 -19.76 3.17
CA SER A 70 -8.84 -20.42 4.23
C SER A 70 -8.31 -20.10 5.63
N ARG A 71 -9.23 -19.89 6.59
CA ARG A 71 -8.93 -19.72 8.01
C ARG A 71 -8.76 -21.07 8.72
N GLU A 72 -7.75 -21.17 9.59
CA GLU A 72 -7.73 -22.22 10.61
C GLU A 72 -8.69 -21.83 11.74
N ILE A 73 -9.76 -22.60 11.91
CA ILE A 73 -10.74 -22.38 12.98
C ILE A 73 -10.08 -22.77 14.30
N LYS A 74 -9.65 -21.79 15.09
CA LYS A 74 -9.02 -21.99 16.41
C LYS A 74 -10.04 -22.03 17.54
N ASP A 75 -11.14 -21.30 17.38
CA ASP A 75 -12.19 -21.14 18.39
C ASP A 75 -13.56 -21.46 17.80
N PHE A 76 -14.44 -22.06 18.60
CA PHE A 76 -15.83 -22.33 18.21
C PHE A 76 -16.69 -21.10 18.51
N LYS A 77 -16.86 -20.24 17.50
CA LYS A 77 -17.86 -19.16 17.51
C LYS A 77 -19.04 -19.51 16.61
N ASP A 78 -20.17 -18.83 16.81
CA ASP A 78 -21.30 -18.90 15.87
C ASP A 78 -20.84 -18.56 14.44
N PHE A 79 -21.58 -19.07 13.45
CA PHE A 79 -21.22 -18.95 12.03
C PHE A 79 -20.97 -17.50 11.60
N TYR A 80 -21.83 -16.56 12.00
CA TYR A 80 -21.70 -15.15 11.62
C TYR A 80 -20.51 -14.46 12.28
N LEU A 81 -20.24 -14.76 13.56
CA LEU A 81 -19.08 -14.23 14.28
C LEU A 81 -17.77 -14.77 13.68
N SER A 82 -17.75 -16.06 13.32
CA SER A 82 -16.60 -16.68 12.64
C SER A 82 -16.31 -16.03 11.28
N ILE A 83 -17.35 -15.62 10.54
CA ILE A 83 -17.19 -14.88 9.28
C ILE A 83 -16.64 -13.48 9.55
N ALA A 84 -17.16 -12.77 10.55
CA ALA A 84 -16.71 -11.43 10.91
C ALA A 84 -15.23 -11.42 11.30
N ASP A 85 -14.81 -12.34 12.18
CA ASP A 85 -13.40 -12.52 12.56
C ASP A 85 -12.52 -12.77 11.35
N HIS A 86 -12.92 -13.72 10.48
CA HIS A 86 -12.15 -14.02 9.27
C HIS A 86 -12.05 -12.80 8.36
N TYR A 87 -13.13 -12.03 8.23
CA TYR A 87 -13.14 -10.83 7.42
C TYR A 87 -12.16 -9.77 7.94
N ILE A 88 -12.08 -9.58 9.25
CA ILE A 88 -11.12 -8.67 9.90
C ILE A 88 -9.69 -9.16 9.66
N GLU A 89 -9.42 -10.47 9.77
CA GLU A 89 -8.10 -11.06 9.49
C GLU A 89 -7.68 -10.84 8.03
N VAL A 90 -8.60 -11.05 7.08
CA VAL A 90 -8.36 -10.81 5.65
C VAL A 90 -8.05 -9.33 5.39
N LEU A 91 -8.84 -8.41 5.98
CA LEU A 91 -8.59 -6.97 5.87
C LEU A 91 -7.23 -6.58 6.48
N ALA A 92 -6.89 -7.11 7.65
CA ALA A 92 -5.61 -6.89 8.32
C ALA A 92 -4.43 -7.33 7.44
N CYS A 93 -4.55 -8.47 6.76
CA CYS A 93 -3.56 -8.95 5.80
C CYS A 93 -3.44 -7.99 4.60
N LYS A 94 -4.58 -7.58 4.01
CA LYS A 94 -4.60 -6.69 2.83
C LYS A 94 -3.95 -5.34 3.10
N VAL A 95 -4.26 -4.69 4.23
CA VAL A 95 -3.67 -3.39 4.58
C VAL A 95 -2.16 -3.47 4.85
N GLN A 96 -1.62 -4.65 5.13
CA GLN A 96 -0.19 -4.88 5.30
C GLN A 96 0.56 -5.19 3.99
N CYS A 97 -0.13 -5.38 2.86
CA CYS A 97 0.52 -5.74 1.60
C CYS A 97 1.54 -4.68 1.15
N GLU A 98 1.20 -3.39 1.19
CA GLU A 98 2.13 -2.33 0.78
C GLU A 98 3.41 -2.31 1.63
N SER A 99 3.27 -2.39 2.97
CA SER A 99 4.41 -2.36 3.89
C SER A 99 5.28 -3.62 3.81
N ASN A 100 4.68 -4.78 3.49
CA ASN A 100 5.39 -6.03 3.26
C ASN A 100 6.16 -6.04 1.92
N LEU A 101 5.61 -5.40 0.88
CA LEU A 101 6.23 -5.32 -0.44
C LEU A 101 7.29 -4.20 -0.54
N THR A 102 7.17 -3.16 0.28
CA THR A 102 8.08 -2.02 0.26
C THR A 102 9.53 -2.44 0.56
N PRO A 103 10.49 -2.14 -0.34
CA PRO A 103 11.88 -2.53 -0.16
C PRO A 103 12.55 -1.75 0.98
N ILE A 104 13.46 -2.43 1.69
CA ILE A 104 14.39 -1.82 2.64
C ILE A 104 15.69 -1.55 1.89
N ILE A 105 16.06 -0.28 1.70
CA ILE A 105 17.25 0.12 0.95
C ILE A 105 18.26 0.70 1.92
N GLY A 106 19.44 0.07 2.04
CA GLY A 106 20.50 0.55 2.92
C GLY A 106 20.09 0.60 4.41
N GLY A 107 19.16 -0.26 4.83
CA GLY A 107 18.63 -0.31 6.19
C GLY A 107 17.43 0.59 6.47
N PHE A 108 16.98 1.39 5.48
CA PHE A 108 15.83 2.28 5.63
C PHE A 108 14.66 1.82 4.76
N VAL A 109 13.45 1.84 5.34
CA VAL A 109 12.21 1.62 4.59
C VAL A 109 11.95 2.85 3.71
N VAL A 110 11.63 2.63 2.45
CA VAL A 110 11.21 3.72 1.57
C VAL A 110 9.76 4.08 1.92
N GLU A 111 9.56 5.14 2.69
CA GLU A 111 8.23 5.64 3.00
C GLU A 111 7.49 6.08 1.71
N LYS A 112 6.18 5.82 1.65
CA LYS A 112 5.31 6.19 0.52
C LYS A 112 5.91 5.72 -0.81
N PHE A 113 6.12 4.41 -0.94
CA PHE A 113 6.90 3.81 -2.03
C PHE A 113 6.35 4.19 -3.41
N VAL A 114 5.03 4.11 -3.61
CA VAL A 114 4.36 4.51 -4.86
C VAL A 114 4.53 6.00 -5.15
N ALA A 115 4.37 6.85 -4.13
CA ALA A 115 4.62 8.30 -4.27
C ALA A 115 6.06 8.54 -4.72
N THR A 116 7.03 7.88 -4.09
CA THR A 116 8.45 8.00 -4.42
C THR A 116 8.73 7.66 -5.89
N MET A 117 8.10 6.61 -6.44
CA MET A 117 8.22 6.28 -7.87
C MET A 117 7.69 7.40 -8.77
N TYR A 118 6.54 7.99 -8.46
CA TYR A 118 5.98 9.12 -9.20
C TYR A 118 6.83 10.39 -9.09
N HIS A 119 7.47 10.64 -7.94
CA HIS A 119 8.41 11.74 -7.77
C HIS A 119 9.62 11.61 -8.71
N TYR A 120 10.23 10.42 -8.77
CA TYR A 120 11.33 10.16 -9.69
C TYR A 120 10.93 10.33 -11.16
N LEU A 121 9.76 9.81 -11.55
CA LEU A 121 9.22 9.97 -12.90
C LEU A 121 8.97 11.44 -13.23
N GLN A 122 8.27 12.17 -12.36
CA GLN A 122 7.96 13.58 -12.54
C GLN A 122 9.23 14.41 -12.82
N PHE A 123 10.25 14.24 -12.00
CA PHE A 123 11.50 14.99 -12.17
C PHE A 123 12.26 14.57 -13.43
N ALA A 124 12.34 13.27 -13.72
CA ALA A 124 13.05 12.79 -14.90
C ALA A 124 12.36 13.24 -16.20
N TYR A 125 11.02 13.20 -16.26
CA TYR A 125 10.25 13.76 -17.39
C TYR A 125 10.46 15.26 -17.55
N TYR A 126 10.47 16.00 -16.44
CA TYR A 126 10.80 17.42 -16.46
C TYR A 126 12.18 17.69 -17.06
N LYS A 127 13.20 16.91 -16.68
CA LYS A 127 14.57 17.03 -17.22
C LYS A 127 14.67 16.73 -18.71
N LEU A 128 13.80 15.87 -19.24
CA LEU A 128 13.71 15.57 -20.67
C LEU A 128 12.71 16.46 -21.44
N ASN A 129 12.19 17.51 -20.80
CA ASN A 129 11.24 18.45 -21.38
C ASN A 129 9.88 17.82 -21.77
N ASP A 130 9.51 16.69 -21.15
CA ASP A 130 8.20 16.06 -21.30
C ASP A 130 7.25 16.53 -20.20
N MET A 131 6.68 17.72 -20.41
CA MET A 131 5.89 18.41 -19.39
C MET A 131 4.52 17.75 -19.15
N LYS A 132 3.98 17.03 -20.14
CA LYS A 132 2.69 16.35 -20.02
C LYS A 132 2.78 15.21 -19.02
N ASN A 133 3.77 14.34 -19.21
CA ASN A 133 4.00 13.24 -18.28
C ASN A 133 4.47 13.75 -16.92
N ALA A 134 5.29 14.81 -16.88
CA ALA A 134 5.71 15.41 -15.62
C ALA A 134 4.53 15.94 -14.79
N ALA A 135 3.59 16.66 -15.41
CA ALA A 135 2.40 17.18 -14.75
C ALA A 135 1.48 16.05 -14.25
N SER A 136 1.25 15.02 -15.08
CA SER A 136 0.42 13.88 -14.69
C SER A 136 1.05 13.07 -13.54
N CYS A 137 2.38 12.88 -13.55
CA CYS A 137 3.09 12.25 -12.43
C CYS A 137 3.04 13.08 -11.14
N ALA A 138 3.14 14.41 -11.24
CA ALA A 138 2.98 15.30 -10.08
C ALA A 138 1.58 15.20 -9.48
N ALA A 139 0.54 15.13 -10.32
CA ALA A 139 -0.83 14.88 -9.87
C ALA A 139 -0.98 13.49 -9.21
N SER A 140 -0.41 12.44 -9.80
CA SER A 140 -0.39 11.09 -9.20
C SER A 140 0.32 11.06 -7.85
N TYR A 141 1.45 11.76 -7.69
CA TYR A 141 2.17 11.87 -6.42
C TYR A 141 1.29 12.43 -5.31
N LEU A 142 0.57 13.51 -5.61
CA LEU A 142 -0.26 14.22 -4.63
C LEU A 142 -1.45 13.40 -4.14
N LEU A 143 -1.84 12.30 -4.80
CA LEU A 143 -2.81 11.35 -4.23
C LEU A 143 -2.28 10.71 -2.93
N PHE A 144 -0.98 10.42 -2.88
CA PHE A 144 -0.34 9.71 -1.78
C PHE A 144 0.30 10.65 -0.76
N ASP A 145 0.66 11.87 -1.16
CA ASP A 145 1.19 12.88 -0.26
C ASP A 145 0.64 14.29 -0.53
N GLN A 146 -0.58 14.52 -0.07
CA GLN A 146 -1.25 15.83 -0.21
C GLN A 146 -0.61 16.93 0.65
N LYS A 147 0.31 16.62 1.56
CA LYS A 147 0.93 17.60 2.46
C LYS A 147 2.29 18.09 1.95
N ASP A 148 2.80 17.51 0.87
CA ASP A 148 4.07 17.91 0.27
C ASP A 148 3.95 19.27 -0.44
N GLU A 149 4.47 20.30 0.20
CA GLU A 149 4.47 21.67 -0.32
C GLU A 149 5.37 21.83 -1.56
N VAL A 150 6.44 21.04 -1.69
CA VAL A 150 7.33 21.12 -2.86
C VAL A 150 6.61 20.59 -4.09
N MET A 151 5.91 19.46 -3.98
CA MET A 151 5.15 18.94 -5.12
C MET A 151 3.95 19.82 -5.48
N LYS A 152 3.28 20.44 -4.49
CA LYS A 152 2.24 21.46 -4.77
C LYS A 152 2.79 22.64 -5.56
N GLN A 153 3.97 23.14 -5.19
CA GLN A 153 4.63 24.23 -5.93
C GLN A 153 5.00 23.80 -7.35
N ASN A 154 5.44 22.55 -7.56
CA ASN A 154 5.69 22.01 -8.89
C ASN A 154 4.40 22.00 -9.74
N MET A 155 3.26 21.61 -9.16
CA MET A 155 1.96 21.67 -9.87
C MET A 155 1.58 23.09 -10.26
N VAL A 156 1.72 24.05 -9.35
CA VAL A 156 1.46 25.48 -9.64
C VAL A 156 2.40 25.98 -10.75
N TYR A 157 3.66 25.56 -10.73
CA TYR A 157 4.63 25.90 -11.77
C TYR A 157 4.23 25.35 -13.15
N TYR A 158 3.75 24.11 -13.23
CA TYR A 158 3.24 23.53 -14.47
C TYR A 158 1.98 24.24 -14.97
N GLN A 159 1.06 24.58 -14.07
CA GLN A 159 -0.16 25.33 -14.41
C GLN A 159 0.16 26.74 -14.91
N TYR A 160 1.10 27.43 -14.27
CA TYR A 160 1.50 28.78 -14.67
C TYR A 160 2.11 28.82 -16.08
N HIS A 161 2.82 27.77 -16.47
CA HIS A 161 3.45 27.65 -17.79
C HIS A 161 2.64 26.80 -18.78
N LYS A 162 1.34 26.56 -18.50
CA LYS A 162 0.45 25.73 -19.31
C LYS A 162 0.45 26.11 -20.78
N ASP A 163 0.30 27.41 -21.10
CA ASP A 163 0.29 27.90 -22.48
C ASP A 163 1.63 27.73 -23.19
N LYS A 164 2.73 27.94 -22.45
CA LYS A 164 4.10 27.81 -22.98
C LYS A 164 4.39 26.38 -23.44
N TRP A 165 3.86 25.39 -22.71
CA TRP A 165 4.11 23.97 -22.97
C TRP A 165 2.94 23.26 -23.66
N GLY A 166 1.88 23.99 -24.02
CA GLY A 166 0.71 23.42 -24.67
C GLY A 166 0.01 22.36 -23.81
N LEU A 167 0.04 22.54 -22.49
CA LEU A 167 -0.62 21.65 -21.53
C LEU A 167 -2.12 21.93 -21.51
N LYS A 168 -2.91 20.89 -21.29
CA LYS A 168 -4.36 20.94 -21.16
C LYS A 168 -4.78 20.51 -19.76
N GLU A 169 -6.05 20.68 -19.43
CA GLU A 169 -6.57 20.27 -18.12
C GLU A 169 -6.45 18.76 -17.86
N GLU A 170 -6.53 17.96 -18.93
CA GLU A 170 -6.31 16.51 -18.90
C GLU A 170 -4.89 16.13 -18.44
N ASP A 171 -3.88 16.95 -18.72
CA ASP A 171 -2.48 16.68 -18.35
C ASP A 171 -2.22 16.85 -16.83
N PHE A 172 -3.14 17.50 -16.10
CA PHE A 172 -3.07 17.70 -14.66
C PHE A 172 -3.88 16.66 -13.87
N GLN A 173 -4.40 15.64 -14.56
CA GLN A 173 -5.09 14.53 -13.90
C GLN A 173 -4.07 13.46 -13.49
N PRO A 174 -4.27 12.83 -12.31
CA PRO A 174 -3.47 11.68 -11.92
C PRO A 174 -3.72 10.52 -12.89
N ARG A 175 -2.68 9.71 -13.11
CA ARG A 175 -2.79 8.50 -13.94
C ARG A 175 -3.80 7.51 -13.37
N SER A 176 -4.49 6.79 -14.25
CA SER A 176 -5.61 5.92 -13.88
C SER A 176 -5.18 4.77 -12.98
N GLU A 177 -3.98 4.21 -13.17
CA GLU A 177 -3.42 3.18 -12.31
C GLU A 177 -3.13 3.69 -10.89
N ALA A 178 -2.69 4.95 -10.75
CA ALA A 178 -2.49 5.59 -9.45
C ALA A 178 -3.81 5.79 -8.71
N VAL A 179 -4.85 6.27 -9.43
CA VAL A 179 -6.20 6.46 -8.89
C VAL A 179 -6.79 5.13 -8.44
N ARG A 180 -6.69 4.08 -9.28
CA ARG A 180 -7.16 2.74 -8.92
C ARG A 180 -6.49 2.27 -7.62
N TYR A 181 -5.17 2.33 -7.56
CA TYR A 181 -4.40 1.90 -6.41
C TYR A 181 -4.76 2.68 -5.14
N HIS A 182 -4.84 4.02 -5.24
CA HIS A 182 -5.23 4.88 -4.13
C HIS A 182 -6.65 4.57 -3.62
N ASN A 183 -7.62 4.41 -4.51
CA ASN A 183 -8.99 4.14 -4.11
C ASN A 183 -9.13 2.78 -3.42
N ILE A 184 -8.43 1.75 -3.92
CA ILE A 184 -8.46 0.41 -3.33
C ILE A 184 -7.79 0.42 -1.95
N THR A 185 -6.60 0.99 -1.84
CA THR A 185 -5.84 1.02 -0.58
C THR A 185 -6.56 1.83 0.50
N THR A 186 -7.08 3.02 0.15
CA THR A 186 -7.88 3.85 1.06
C THR A 186 -9.12 3.11 1.54
N LEU A 187 -9.90 2.51 0.63
CA LEU A 187 -11.10 1.76 1.01
C LEU A 187 -10.77 0.57 1.92
N GLN A 188 -9.72 -0.19 1.60
CA GLN A 188 -9.29 -1.33 2.44
C GLN A 188 -8.92 -0.89 3.85
N LEU A 189 -8.24 0.25 3.99
CA LEU A 189 -7.88 0.81 5.29
C LEU A 189 -9.10 1.28 6.07
N GLU A 190 -10.00 2.05 5.43
CA GLU A 190 -11.25 2.52 6.05
C GLU A 190 -12.11 1.35 6.53
N MET A 191 -12.24 0.29 5.72
CA MET A 191 -12.97 -0.91 6.08
C MET A 191 -12.31 -1.66 7.25
N TYR A 192 -10.98 -1.75 7.26
CA TYR A 192 -10.24 -2.38 8.35
C TYR A 192 -10.39 -1.61 9.67
N GLU A 193 -10.24 -0.28 9.63
CA GLU A 193 -10.42 0.58 10.81
C GLU A 193 -11.85 0.51 11.35
N PHE A 194 -12.85 0.58 10.47
CA PHE A 194 -14.25 0.42 10.84
C PHE A 194 -14.51 -0.93 11.52
N ALA A 195 -14.02 -2.02 10.91
CA ALA A 195 -14.22 -3.36 11.45
C ALA A 195 -13.50 -3.55 12.79
N LYS A 196 -12.31 -2.97 12.95
CA LYS A 196 -11.56 -2.98 14.21
C LYS A 196 -12.29 -2.26 15.34
N GLU A 197 -12.95 -1.14 15.02
CA GLU A 197 -13.68 -0.33 16.02
C GLU A 197 -15.06 -0.89 16.36
N HIS A 198 -15.75 -1.57 15.43
CA HIS A 198 -17.16 -1.93 15.60
C HIS A 198 -17.46 -3.43 15.64
N LEU A 199 -16.53 -4.28 15.21
CA LEU A 199 -16.77 -5.72 15.04
C LEU A 199 -15.82 -6.60 15.85
N MET A 200 -14.72 -6.06 16.38
CA MET A 200 -13.89 -6.81 17.32
C MET A 200 -14.64 -6.92 18.64
N ASP A 201 -14.61 -8.11 19.24
CA ASP A 201 -15.20 -8.35 20.55
C ASP A 201 -14.62 -7.31 21.53
N ASP A 202 -15.50 -6.50 22.13
CA ASP A 202 -15.11 -5.73 23.30
C ASP A 202 -14.67 -6.77 24.34
N ASP A 203 -13.45 -6.63 24.88
CA ASP A 203 -13.03 -7.32 26.10
C ASP A 203 -13.89 -6.89 27.34
N GLU A 204 -15.12 -6.41 27.14
CA GLU A 204 -16.15 -6.27 28.16
C GLU A 204 -16.77 -7.64 28.44
N GLY A 205 -16.00 -8.45 29.18
CA GLY A 205 -16.48 -9.41 30.16
C GLY A 205 -17.30 -10.58 29.65
N GLU A 206 -16.79 -11.78 29.91
CA GLU A 206 -17.59 -13.01 30.03
C GLU A 206 -19.03 -12.73 30.51
N VAL A 207 -20.00 -12.78 29.59
CA VAL A 207 -21.41 -12.99 29.96
C VAL A 207 -21.58 -14.47 30.30
N VAL A 208 -20.82 -14.95 31.29
CA VAL A 208 -20.92 -16.31 31.83
C VAL A 208 -21.57 -16.27 33.23
N GLU A 209 -21.60 -15.12 33.91
CA GLU A 209 -22.24 -15.03 35.25
C GLU A 209 -23.78 -15.10 35.24
N PHE A 210 -24.46 -14.76 34.14
CA PHE A 210 -25.92 -14.73 34.13
C PHE A 210 -26.59 -16.11 34.04
N LEU A 211 -25.92 -17.14 33.52
CA LEU A 211 -26.50 -18.49 33.43
C LEU A 211 -26.33 -19.27 34.75
N ASP A 212 -25.18 -19.14 35.41
CA ASP A 212 -24.93 -19.83 36.68
C ASP A 212 -25.79 -19.25 37.82
N GLU A 213 -26.04 -17.95 37.83
CA GLU A 213 -26.91 -17.31 38.84
C GLU A 213 -28.39 -17.71 38.68
N LEU A 214 -28.84 -18.05 37.46
CA LEU A 214 -30.19 -18.56 37.22
C LEU A 214 -30.37 -20.01 37.67
N LEU A 215 -29.35 -20.85 37.49
CA LEU A 215 -29.35 -22.24 37.93
C LEU A 215 -29.29 -22.35 39.47
N GLU A 216 -28.52 -21.49 40.14
CA GLU A 216 -28.50 -21.45 41.61
C GLU A 216 -29.82 -20.98 42.24
N VAL A 217 -30.58 -20.13 41.53
CA VAL A 217 -31.89 -19.63 42.01
C VAL A 217 -32.99 -20.68 41.80
N GLU A 218 -32.88 -21.54 40.79
CA GLU A 218 -33.81 -22.66 40.60
C GLU A 218 -33.57 -23.78 41.61
N GLU A 219 -32.31 -24.14 41.92
CA GLU A 219 -32.00 -25.16 42.93
C GLU A 219 -32.40 -24.74 44.36
N LYS A 220 -32.36 -23.44 44.69
CA LYS A 220 -32.81 -22.92 46.00
C LYS A 220 -34.33 -22.85 46.15
N LYS A 221 -35.11 -22.96 45.07
CA LYS A 221 -36.59 -22.96 45.13
C LYS A 221 -37.19 -24.35 45.29
N GLU A 222 -36.41 -25.41 45.11
CA GLU A 222 -36.85 -26.80 45.29
C GLU A 222 -36.43 -27.43 46.63
N SER A 223 -35.80 -26.67 47.54
CA SER A 223 -35.48 -27.09 48.91
C SER A 223 -36.42 -26.52 49.98
#